data_AF-A0A4Q5LW50-F1
#
_entry.id   AF-A0A4Q5LW50-F1
#
_cell.length_a   1.000
_cell.length_b   1.000
_cell.length_c   1.000
_cell.angle_alpha   90.00
_cell.angle_beta   90.00
_cell.angle_gamma   90.00
#
_symmetry.space_group_name_H-M   'P 1'
#
loop_
_entity.id
_entity.type
_entity.pdbx_description
1 polymer ?
#
loop_
_entity_poly.entity_id
_entity_poly.type
_entity_poly.pdbx_seq_one_letter_code
_entity_poly.pdbx_strand_id
1 'polypeptide(L)'
;MKIIEEIEPIIAKIESLHLNDLKVYEYWDQLIEILGRDEEETIRFFKEIRNENIISHLCGQFPEISGKLQSDRLIVTLEELDKRFPHLKIAPFIQGAIEWLSHDYPSKE
;
A
#
# COMPACT_ATOMS: atom_id res chain seq x y z
N MET A 1 15.60 -5.02 -8.78
CA MET A 1 14.64 -6.06 -8.37
C MET A 1 13.28 -5.42 -8.46
N LYS A 2 12.31 -6.01 -9.14
CA LYS A 2 11.00 -5.35 -9.22
C LYS A 2 10.25 -5.63 -7.92
N ILE A 3 9.74 -4.60 -7.25
CA ILE A 3 8.92 -4.72 -6.02
C ILE A 3 7.84 -5.81 -6.14
N ILE A 4 7.26 -5.98 -7.34
CA ILE A 4 6.27 -7.02 -7.64
C ILE A 4 6.74 -8.45 -7.25
N GLU A 5 8.01 -8.77 -7.49
CA GLU A 5 8.59 -10.10 -7.23
C GLU A 5 8.68 -10.40 -5.72
N GLU A 6 8.70 -9.35 -4.88
CA GLU A 6 8.73 -9.48 -3.42
C GLU A 6 7.31 -9.53 -2.83
N ILE A 7 6.36 -8.77 -3.37
CA ILE A 7 4.99 -8.69 -2.83
C ILE A 7 4.09 -9.86 -3.26
N GLU A 8 4.23 -10.38 -4.49
CA GLU A 8 3.40 -11.48 -5.00
C GLU A 8 3.42 -12.72 -4.08
N PRO A 9 4.58 -13.22 -3.63
CA PRO A 9 4.61 -14.37 -2.73
C PRO A 9 4.02 -14.05 -1.35
N ILE A 10 4.03 -12.79 -0.90
CA ILE A 10 3.43 -12.39 0.37
C ILE A 10 1.90 -12.38 0.25
N ILE A 11 1.37 -11.84 -0.84
CA ILE A 11 -0.07 -11.83 -1.12
C ILE A 11 -0.60 -13.25 -1.27
N ALA A 12 0.12 -14.13 -1.97
CA ALA A 12 -0.25 -15.54 -2.06
C ALA A 12 -0.31 -16.23 -0.68
N LYS A 13 0.57 -15.85 0.27
CA LYS A 13 0.50 -16.33 1.65
C LYS A 13 -0.74 -15.77 2.35
N ILE A 14 -1.05 -14.48 2.20
CA ILE A 14 -2.26 -13.84 2.75
C ILE A 14 -3.52 -14.55 2.24
N GLU A 15 -3.61 -14.84 0.94
CA GLU A 15 -4.76 -15.53 0.33
C GLU A 15 -4.88 -16.99 0.81
N SER A 16 -3.77 -17.61 1.20
CA SER A 16 -3.74 -18.96 1.77
C SER A 16 -4.08 -18.98 3.27
N LEU A 17 -4.17 -17.84 3.94
CA LEU A 17 -4.55 -17.76 5.35
C LEU A 17 -6.05 -17.95 5.53
N HIS A 18 -6.42 -18.44 6.71
CA HIS A 18 -7.83 -18.40 7.13
C HIS A 18 -8.24 -16.94 7.40
N LEU A 19 -9.52 -16.61 7.16
CA LEU A 19 -10.07 -15.25 7.30
C LEU A 19 -9.82 -14.57 8.67
N ASN A 20 -9.49 -15.34 9.71
CA ASN A 20 -9.27 -14.85 11.07
C ASN A 20 -7.85 -15.11 11.57
N ASP A 21 -6.92 -15.41 10.66
CA ASP A 21 -5.53 -15.70 11.01
C ASP A 21 -4.78 -14.38 11.25
N LEU A 22 -4.33 -14.19 12.48
CA LEU A 22 -3.60 -12.99 12.90
C LEU A 22 -2.25 -12.84 12.19
N LYS A 23 -1.72 -13.90 11.53
CA LYS A 23 -0.51 -13.78 10.71
C LYS A 23 -0.66 -12.81 9.54
N VAL A 24 -1.88 -12.48 9.14
CA VAL A 24 -2.11 -11.48 8.09
C VAL A 24 -1.47 -10.14 8.43
N TYR A 25 -1.43 -9.77 9.71
CA TYR A 25 -0.79 -8.54 10.18
C TYR A 25 0.73 -8.55 9.95
N GLU A 26 1.40 -9.69 10.16
CA GLU A 26 2.84 -9.83 9.87
C GLU A 26 3.14 -9.72 8.38
N TYR A 27 2.24 -10.18 7.52
CA TYR A 27 2.39 -10.05 6.08
C TYR A 27 2.12 -8.64 5.58
N TRP A 28 1.14 -7.94 6.17
CA TRP A 28 0.91 -6.52 5.89
C TRP A 28 2.11 -5.66 6.30
N ASP A 29 2.70 -5.91 7.46
CA ASP A 29 3.92 -5.21 7.90
C ASP A 29 5.07 -5.39 6.90
N GLN A 30 5.31 -6.62 6.43
CA GLN A 30 6.30 -6.89 5.37
C GLN A 30 6.00 -6.11 4.07
N LEU A 31 4.73 -6.04 3.65
CA LEU A 31 4.35 -5.26 2.46
C LEU A 31 4.63 -3.76 2.66
N ILE A 32 4.34 -3.23 3.85
CA ILE A 32 4.63 -1.84 4.22
C ILE A 32 6.14 -1.60 4.23
N GLU A 33 6.96 -2.53 4.74
CA GLU A 33 8.42 -2.39 4.70
C GLU A 33 8.96 -2.37 3.27
N ILE A 34 8.48 -3.26 2.39
CA ILE A 34 8.93 -3.32 1.00
C ILE A 34 8.54 -2.04 0.25
N LEU A 35 7.28 -1.59 0.36
CA LEU A 35 6.77 -0.40 -0.32
C LEU A 35 7.20 0.90 0.37
N GLY A 36 7.59 0.84 1.64
CA GLY A 36 8.06 1.98 2.41
C GLY A 36 9.56 2.25 2.27
N ARG A 37 10.32 1.39 1.59
CA ARG A 37 11.78 1.50 1.54
C ARG A 37 12.30 2.54 0.55
N ASP A 38 11.60 2.71 -0.56
CA ASP A 38 12.03 3.54 -1.69
C ASP A 38 10.82 4.15 -2.40
N GLU A 39 10.80 5.48 -2.51
CA GLU A 39 9.71 6.22 -3.14
C GLU A 39 9.60 5.90 -4.63
N GLU A 40 10.71 5.96 -5.37
CA GLU A 40 10.71 5.89 -6.83
C GLU A 40 10.27 4.50 -7.31
N GLU A 41 10.79 3.45 -6.70
CA GLU A 41 10.42 2.07 -7.01
C GLU A 41 8.94 1.81 -6.66
N THR A 42 8.44 2.38 -5.57
CA THR A 42 7.04 2.23 -5.13
C THR A 42 6.07 2.96 -6.04
N ILE A 43 6.37 4.20 -6.39
CA ILE A 43 5.58 4.97 -7.36
C ILE A 43 5.57 4.25 -8.70
N ARG A 44 6.73 3.79 -9.17
CA ARG A 44 6.86 3.03 -10.40
C ARG A 44 6.02 1.75 -10.36
N PHE A 45 6.07 1.03 -9.26
CA PHE A 45 5.25 -0.15 -9.02
C PHE A 45 3.75 0.17 -9.17
N PHE A 46 3.23 1.18 -8.49
CA PHE A 46 1.81 1.57 -8.60
C PHE A 46 1.42 2.11 -9.99
N LYS A 47 2.37 2.68 -10.73
CA LYS A 47 2.13 3.08 -12.13
C LYS A 47 2.09 1.89 -13.08
N GLU A 48 2.92 0.87 -12.87
CA GLU A 48 2.99 -0.29 -13.75
C GLU A 48 1.98 -1.39 -13.40
N ILE A 49 1.51 -1.45 -12.15
CA ILE A 49 0.60 -2.51 -11.70
C ILE A 49 -0.70 -2.51 -12.49
N ARG A 50 -1.13 -3.71 -12.90
CA ARG A 50 -2.40 -3.94 -13.60
C ARG A 50 -3.31 -4.91 -12.87
N ASN A 51 -2.78 -5.60 -11.86
CA ASN A 51 -3.50 -6.59 -11.11
C ASN A 51 -4.27 -5.92 -9.95
N GLU A 52 -5.59 -5.87 -10.08
CA GLU A 52 -6.48 -5.29 -9.07
C GLU A 52 -6.51 -6.08 -7.76
N ASN A 53 -6.26 -7.40 -7.81
CA ASN A 53 -6.19 -8.23 -6.61
C ASN A 53 -5.09 -7.73 -5.67
N ILE A 54 -3.93 -7.44 -6.25
CA ILE A 54 -2.77 -6.90 -5.52
C ILE A 54 -3.13 -5.56 -4.87
N ILE A 55 -3.82 -4.68 -5.60
CA ILE A 55 -4.24 -3.38 -5.08
C ILE A 55 -5.22 -3.54 -3.91
N SER A 56 -6.16 -4.48 -4.00
CA SER A 56 -7.14 -4.73 -2.94
C SER A 56 -6.53 -5.21 -1.62
N HIS A 57 -5.40 -5.93 -1.68
CA HIS A 57 -4.65 -6.32 -0.49
C HIS A 57 -3.78 -5.18 0.07
N LEU A 58 -3.33 -4.26 -0.79
CA LEU A 58 -2.44 -3.15 -0.42
C LEU A 58 -3.17 -1.90 0.03
N CYS A 59 -4.40 -1.65 -0.44
CA CYS A 59 -5.07 -0.37 -0.22
C CYS A 59 -5.26 -0.04 1.27
N GLY A 60 -5.50 -1.05 2.11
CA GLY A 60 -5.56 -0.88 3.56
C GLY A 60 -4.29 -0.31 4.18
N GLN A 61 -3.13 -0.52 3.53
CA GLN A 61 -1.81 -0.14 4.02
C GLN A 61 -1.29 1.17 3.42
N PHE A 62 -2.02 1.80 2.49
CA PHE A 62 -1.63 3.09 1.90
C PHE A 62 -1.32 4.18 2.93
N PRO A 63 -2.06 4.29 4.06
CA PRO A 63 -1.75 5.31 5.05
C PRO A 63 -0.37 5.12 5.70
N GLU A 64 -0.03 3.88 6.07
CA GLU A 64 1.27 3.57 6.68
C GLU A 64 2.43 3.70 5.69
N ILE A 65 2.24 3.26 4.44
CA ILE A 65 3.25 3.43 3.37
C ILE A 65 3.50 4.92 3.12
N SER A 66 2.44 5.73 3.09
CA SER A 66 2.55 7.18 2.90
C SER A 66 3.21 7.86 4.09
N GLY A 67 2.92 7.41 5.32
CA GLY A 67 3.61 7.85 6.52
C GLY A 67 5.11 7.54 6.51
N LYS A 68 5.52 6.37 5.99
CA LYS A 68 6.94 6.00 5.86
C LYS A 68 7.68 6.80 4.78
N LEU A 69 7.07 6.95 3.61
CA LEU A 69 7.71 7.63 2.48
C LEU A 69 7.63 9.17 2.58
N GLN A 70 6.66 9.69 3.32
CA GLN A 70 6.36 11.12 3.45
C GLN A 70 6.31 11.86 2.10
N SER A 71 5.71 11.22 1.09
CA SER A 71 5.78 11.65 -0.30
C SER A 71 4.43 12.09 -0.87
N ASP A 72 4.32 13.37 -1.22
CA ASP A 72 3.17 13.89 -1.98
C ASP A 72 3.05 13.24 -3.37
N ARG A 73 4.18 12.80 -3.96
CA ARG A 73 4.18 12.14 -5.29
C ARG A 73 3.51 10.78 -5.24
N LEU A 74 3.62 10.08 -4.10
CA LEU A 74 2.90 8.85 -3.88
C LEU A 74 1.39 9.10 -3.88
N ILE A 75 0.90 10.13 -3.19
CA ILE A 75 -0.52 10.47 -3.16
C ILE A 75 -1.07 10.69 -4.56
N VAL A 76 -0.39 11.52 -5.37
CA VAL A 76 -0.78 11.75 -6.77
C VAL A 76 -0.86 10.43 -7.54
N THR A 77 0.10 9.54 -7.32
CA THR A 77 0.13 8.21 -7.96
C THR A 77 -1.04 7.33 -7.50
N LEU A 78 -1.43 7.38 -6.23
CA LEU A 78 -2.58 6.67 -5.70
C LEU A 78 -3.90 7.23 -6.25
N GLU A 79 -4.01 8.55 -6.42
CA GLU A 79 -5.17 9.17 -7.07
C GLU A 79 -5.30 8.77 -8.54
N GLU A 80 -4.17 8.64 -9.26
CA GLU A 80 -4.16 8.05 -10.60
C GLU A 80 -4.59 6.58 -10.58
N LEU A 81 -4.21 5.84 -9.53
CA LEU A 81 -4.61 4.45 -9.34
C LEU A 81 -6.13 4.32 -9.13
N ASP A 82 -6.76 5.21 -8.35
CA ASP A 82 -8.21 5.22 -8.14
C ASP A 82 -8.96 5.47 -9.45
N LYS A 83 -8.47 6.38 -10.29
CA LYS A 83 -9.03 6.62 -11.63
C LYS A 83 -8.90 5.41 -12.56
N ARG A 84 -7.85 4.61 -12.39
CA ARG A 84 -7.63 3.38 -13.17
C ARG A 84 -8.48 2.21 -12.69
N PHE A 85 -8.77 2.15 -11.40
CA PHE A 85 -9.54 1.07 -10.76
C PHE A 85 -10.69 1.63 -9.91
N PRO A 86 -11.63 2.40 -10.50
CA PRO A 86 -12.67 3.10 -9.75
C PRO A 86 -13.63 2.14 -9.03
N HIS A 87 -13.71 0.89 -9.45
CA HIS A 87 -14.53 -0.15 -8.82
C HIS A 87 -13.97 -0.63 -7.48
N LEU A 88 -12.67 -0.49 -7.24
CA LEU A 88 -12.03 -0.87 -5.96
C LEU A 88 -12.37 0.12 -4.83
N LYS A 89 -12.90 1.31 -5.16
CA LYS A 89 -13.29 2.35 -4.19
C LYS A 89 -12.15 2.62 -3.19
N ILE A 90 -10.95 2.90 -3.69
CA ILE A 90 -9.77 3.08 -2.85
C ILE A 90 -9.60 4.51 -2.31
N ALA A 91 -10.37 5.48 -2.85
CA ALA A 91 -10.48 6.84 -2.35
C ALA A 91 -10.44 7.02 -0.80
N PRO A 92 -11.21 6.29 0.03
CA PRO A 92 -11.12 6.43 1.49
C PRO A 92 -9.74 6.08 2.06
N PHE A 93 -9.01 5.12 1.47
CA PHE A 93 -7.65 4.79 1.91
C PHE A 93 -6.63 5.85 1.48
N ILE A 94 -6.84 6.46 0.30
CA ILE A 94 -6.03 7.60 -0.18
C ILE A 94 -6.25 8.81 0.73
N GLN A 95 -7.50 9.06 1.14
CA GLN A 95 -7.79 10.11 2.11
C GLN A 95 -7.05 9.87 3.44
N GLY A 96 -7.06 8.63 3.94
CA GLY A 96 -6.29 8.26 5.13
C GLY A 96 -4.78 8.51 4.94
N ALA A 97 -4.23 8.24 3.75
CA ALA A 97 -2.84 8.55 3.44
C ALA A 97 -2.53 10.05 3.43
N ILE A 98 -3.42 10.88 2.87
CA ILE A 98 -3.28 12.34 2.92
C ILE A 98 -3.32 12.84 4.37
N GLU A 99 -4.23 12.30 5.20
CA GLU A 99 -4.31 12.67 6.62
C GLU A 99 -3.04 12.30 7.36
N TRP A 100 -2.44 11.14 7.08
CA TRP A 100 -1.14 10.74 7.64
C TRP A 100 0.01 11.66 7.24
N LEU A 101 -0.02 12.26 6.05
CA LEU A 101 0.98 13.25 5.64
C LEU A 101 0.72 14.64 6.23
N SER A 102 -0.55 15.01 6.37
CA SER A 102 -0.94 16.33 6.88
C SER A 102 -0.84 16.44 8.40
N HIS A 103 -0.86 15.31 9.11
CA HIS A 103 -0.80 15.27 10.57
C HIS A 103 0.57 14.74 10.99
N ASP A 104 1.32 15.57 11.73
CA ASP A 104 2.44 15.13 12.55
C ASP A 104 1.87 14.18 13.61
N TYR A 105 1.70 12.90 13.25
CA TYR A 105 1.23 11.91 14.20
C TYR A 105 2.34 11.79 15.25
N PRO A 106 2.11 12.19 16.53
CA PRO A 106 3.10 11.94 17.56
C PRO A 106 3.32 10.43 17.56
N SER A 107 4.59 10.05 17.40
CA SER A 107 5.02 8.68 17.66
C SER A 107 4.33 8.23 18.94
N LYS A 108 3.59 7.12 18.91
CA LYS A 108 2.99 6.57 20.13
C LYS A 108 4.13 6.39 21.14
N GLU A 109 4.18 7.29 22.12
CA GLU A 109 5.06 7.24 23.30
C GLU A 109 4.78 5.98 24.13
#